data_AF-A0AAD7JFQ6-F1
#
_entry.id   AF-A0AAD7JFQ6-F1
#
_cell.length_a   1.000
_cell.length_b   1.000
_cell.length_c   1.000
_cell.angle_alpha   90.00
_cell.angle_beta   90.00
_cell.angle_gamma   90.00
#
_symmetry.space_group_name_H-M   'P 1'
#
loop_
_entity.id
_entity.type
_entity.pdbx_description
1 polymer ?
#
loop_
_entity_poly.entity_id
_entity_poly.type
_entity_poly.pdbx_seq_one_letter_code
_entity_poly.pdbx_strand_id
1 'polypeptide(L)'
;MTTALLNDFPELADLSREDLEDLLNDHVYFQAVFHSLPRVKAMYESQTELSMANESIAKHNLSLQDPLYKLRSETQEAFDDAKNLEARWKEVDREQREVYQRFSPQFLLMRLKHSKTEQDDASEALASAFVQQSPISTGVGTPNGGPSKEIDDFVREYKDLRKIYHKRVMWEDRWSSGLVNWRDD
;
A
#
# COMPACT_ATOMS: atom_id res chain seq x y z
N MET A 1 37.32 -81.66 2.55
CA MET A 1 35.88 -81.80 2.31
C MET A 1 35.25 -80.47 2.67
N THR A 2 34.62 -79.78 1.72
CA THR A 2 33.88 -78.53 1.97
C THR A 2 32.57 -78.87 2.68
N THR A 3 32.49 -78.60 3.98
CA THR A 3 31.26 -78.73 4.77
C THR A 3 30.29 -77.61 4.41
N ALA A 4 28.97 -77.81 4.60
CA ALA A 4 27.96 -76.77 4.32
C ALA A 4 28.28 -75.43 5.02
N LEU A 5 28.82 -75.49 6.24
CA LEU A 5 29.30 -74.32 6.98
C LEU A 5 30.36 -73.49 6.22
N LEU A 6 31.28 -74.15 5.52
CA LEU A 6 32.38 -73.50 4.79
C LEU A 6 31.91 -72.93 3.43
N ASN A 7 30.75 -73.38 2.92
CA ASN A 7 30.13 -72.77 1.76
C ASN A 7 29.42 -71.45 2.14
N ASP A 8 28.77 -71.42 3.30
CA ASP A 8 28.07 -70.22 3.79
C ASP A 8 29.04 -69.20 4.40
N PHE A 9 30.15 -69.67 4.98
CA PHE A 9 31.19 -68.87 5.62
C PHE A 9 32.58 -69.26 5.09
N PRO A 10 32.94 -68.85 3.87
CA PRO A 10 34.24 -69.17 3.27
C PRO A 10 35.42 -68.58 4.07
N GLU A 11 35.14 -67.54 4.85
CA GLU A 11 36.09 -66.84 5.73
C GLU A 11 36.62 -67.75 6.85
N LEU A 12 35.92 -68.85 7.15
CA LEU A 12 36.33 -69.86 8.13
C LEU A 12 37.22 -70.97 7.55
N ALA A 13 37.40 -71.01 6.21
CA ALA A 13 38.17 -72.05 5.54
C ALA A 13 39.68 -71.95 5.77
N ASP A 14 40.15 -70.74 6.08
CA ASP A 14 41.57 -70.44 6.30
C ASP A 14 42.01 -70.65 7.77
N LEU A 15 41.08 -70.95 8.68
CA LEU A 15 41.35 -71.16 10.11
C LEU A 15 41.59 -72.64 10.43
N SER A 16 42.53 -72.91 11.35
CA SER A 16 42.79 -74.27 11.82
C SER A 16 41.70 -74.77 12.77
N ARG A 17 41.68 -76.07 13.05
CA ARG A 17 40.71 -76.67 13.99
C ARG A 17 40.87 -76.12 15.41
N GLU A 18 42.11 -75.92 15.86
CA GLU A 18 42.40 -75.30 17.16
C GLU A 18 41.87 -73.86 17.19
N ASP A 19 42.09 -73.08 16.11
CA ASP A 19 41.55 -71.72 16.02
C ASP A 19 40.03 -71.68 16.06
N LEU A 20 39.34 -72.65 15.44
CA LEU A 20 37.88 -72.74 15.46
C LEU A 20 37.33 -73.15 16.84
N GLU A 21 38.04 -73.99 17.58
CA GLU A 21 37.70 -74.33 18.97
C GLU A 21 37.94 -73.13 19.90
N ASP A 22 39.04 -72.40 19.72
CA ASP A 22 39.32 -71.17 20.45
C ASP A 22 38.32 -70.06 20.10
N LEU A 23 37.88 -69.95 18.84
CA LEU A 23 36.83 -69.03 18.40
C LEU A 23 35.48 -69.31 19.09
N LEU A 24 35.19 -70.57 19.42
CA LEU A 24 33.97 -70.97 20.10
C LEU A 24 34.04 -70.71 21.63
N ASN A 25 35.24 -70.85 22.20
CA ASN A 25 35.46 -70.79 23.65
C ASN A 25 35.88 -69.40 24.15
N ASP A 26 36.54 -68.59 23.32
CA ASP A 26 36.99 -67.23 23.63
C ASP A 26 36.16 -66.18 22.88
N HIS A 27 35.27 -65.52 23.61
CA HIS A 27 34.41 -64.47 23.08
C HIS A 27 35.19 -63.23 22.59
N VAL A 28 36.36 -62.93 23.18
CA VAL A 28 37.18 -61.79 22.76
C VAL A 28 37.84 -62.10 21.42
N TYR A 29 38.35 -63.33 21.26
CA TYR A 29 38.90 -63.79 20.00
C TYR A 29 37.85 -63.82 18.88
N PHE A 30 36.65 -64.34 19.16
CA PHE A 30 35.53 -64.29 18.21
C PHE A 30 35.21 -62.85 17.76
N GLN A 31 35.09 -61.91 18.69
CA GLN A 31 34.81 -60.51 18.36
C GLN A 31 35.93 -59.89 17.51
N ALA A 32 37.19 -60.18 17.84
CA ALA A 32 38.34 -59.70 17.05
C ALA A 32 38.29 -60.22 15.61
N VAL A 33 38.01 -61.52 15.41
CA VAL A 33 37.87 -62.11 14.08
C VAL A 33 36.65 -61.54 13.35
N PHE A 34 35.50 -61.42 14.01
CA PHE A 34 34.28 -60.83 13.44
C PHE A 34 34.49 -59.39 12.95
N HIS A 35 35.13 -58.53 13.75
CA HIS A 35 35.47 -57.16 13.37
C HIS A 35 36.61 -57.09 12.34
N SER A 36 37.37 -58.18 12.15
CA SER A 36 38.40 -58.26 11.12
C SER A 36 37.82 -58.49 9.72
N LEU A 37 36.61 -59.08 9.63
CA LEU A 37 35.97 -59.48 8.38
C LEU A 37 35.73 -58.25 7.48
N PRO A 38 36.10 -58.30 6.17
CA PRO A 38 35.97 -57.16 5.27
C PRO A 38 34.54 -56.62 5.18
N ARG A 39 33.54 -57.51 5.18
CA ARG A 39 32.12 -57.14 5.13
C ARG A 39 31.69 -56.35 6.37
N VAL A 40 32.16 -56.75 7.55
CA VAL A 40 31.84 -56.10 8.82
C VAL A 40 32.52 -54.73 8.90
N LYS A 41 33.80 -54.62 8.48
CA LYS A 41 34.49 -53.33 8.38
C LYS A 41 33.78 -52.35 7.45
N ALA A 42 33.45 -52.79 6.23
CA ALA A 42 32.72 -51.96 5.26
C ALA A 42 31.36 -51.50 5.80
N MET A 43 30.66 -52.35 6.56
CA MET A 43 29.40 -51.97 7.21
C MET A 43 29.60 -50.89 8.27
N TYR A 44 30.62 -51.00 9.13
CA TYR A 44 30.93 -49.98 10.14
C TYR A 44 31.41 -48.66 9.53
N GLU A 45 32.20 -48.72 8.46
CA GLU A 45 32.62 -47.55 7.69
C GLU A 45 31.39 -46.84 7.12
N SER A 46 30.52 -47.57 6.42
CA SER A 46 29.26 -47.03 5.88
C SER A 46 28.36 -46.42 6.96
N GLN A 47 28.22 -47.09 8.11
CA GLN A 47 27.45 -46.58 9.24
C GLN A 47 28.05 -45.25 9.77
N THR A 48 29.38 -45.18 9.86
CA THR A 48 30.08 -43.99 10.35
C THR A 48 29.92 -42.83 9.37
N GLU A 49 30.09 -43.07 8.07
CA GLU A 49 29.87 -42.08 7.01
C GLU A 49 28.45 -41.52 7.04
N LEU A 50 27.44 -42.40 7.14
CA LEU A 50 26.04 -41.97 7.25
C LEU A 50 25.78 -41.16 8.51
N SER A 51 26.39 -41.55 9.64
CA SER A 51 26.25 -40.82 10.91
C SER A 51 26.86 -39.42 10.82
N MET A 52 28.06 -39.30 10.25
CA MET A 52 28.73 -38.01 10.03
C MET A 52 27.94 -37.12 9.05
N ALA A 53 27.40 -37.69 7.97
CA ALA A 53 26.57 -36.97 7.02
C ALA A 53 25.30 -36.43 7.69
N ASN A 54 24.61 -37.27 8.48
CA ASN A 54 23.41 -36.86 9.19
C ASN A 54 23.70 -35.77 10.23
N GLU A 55 24.80 -35.90 10.98
CA GLU A 55 25.24 -34.87 11.92
C GLU A 55 25.55 -33.54 11.22
N SER A 56 26.20 -33.59 10.05
CA SER A 56 26.47 -32.39 9.25
C SER A 56 25.19 -31.71 8.77
N ILE A 57 24.20 -32.49 8.32
CA ILE A 57 22.89 -31.95 7.91
C ILE A 57 22.17 -31.33 9.11
N ALA A 58 22.18 -31.99 10.27
CA ALA A 58 21.56 -31.46 11.48
C ALA A 58 22.20 -30.13 11.92
N LYS A 59 23.54 -30.05 11.90
CA LYS A 59 24.27 -28.80 12.20
C LYS A 59 23.94 -27.68 11.21
N HIS A 60 23.82 -28.01 9.92
CA HIS A 60 23.42 -27.04 8.91
C HIS A 60 21.98 -26.55 9.10
N ASN A 61 21.05 -27.44 9.41
CA ASN A 61 19.66 -27.05 9.69
C ASN A 61 19.57 -26.13 10.93
N LEU A 62 20.34 -26.43 11.98
CA LEU A 62 20.41 -25.57 13.16
C LEU A 62 21.03 -24.21 12.85
N SER A 63 22.06 -24.14 12.01
CA SER A 63 22.68 -22.85 11.65
C SER A 63 21.77 -21.97 10.79
N LEU A 64 20.81 -22.56 10.06
CA LEU A 64 19.81 -21.83 9.29
C LEU A 64 18.62 -21.34 10.13
N GLN A 65 18.41 -21.89 11.33
CA GLN A 65 17.26 -21.58 12.17
C GLN A 65 17.20 -20.08 12.53
N ASP A 66 18.26 -19.54 13.13
CA ASP A 66 18.28 -18.14 13.57
C ASP A 66 18.19 -17.13 12.40
N PRO A 67 18.94 -17.30 11.29
CA PRO A 67 18.77 -16.46 10.11
C PRO A 67 17.35 -16.46 9.55
N LEU A 68 16.68 -17.62 9.51
CA LEU A 68 15.31 -17.73 9.02
C LEU A 68 14.31 -17.03 9.95
N TYR A 69 14.47 -17.15 11.27
CA TYR A 69 13.64 -16.40 12.22
C TYR A 69 13.84 -14.89 12.09
N LYS A 70 15.09 -14.45 11.94
CA LYS A 70 15.40 -13.03 11.73
C LYS A 70 14.76 -12.51 10.44
N LEU A 71 14.97 -13.21 9.32
CA LEU A 71 14.39 -12.84 8.03
C LEU A 71 12.86 -12.80 8.09
N ARG A 72 12.24 -13.73 8.81
CA ARG A 72 10.80 -13.75 9.03
C ARG A 72 10.32 -12.52 9.82
N SER A 73 11.04 -12.14 10.89
CA SER A 73 10.71 -10.94 11.67
C SER A 73 10.82 -9.68 10.82
N GLU A 74 11.93 -9.51 10.10
CA GLU A 74 12.16 -8.36 9.23
C GLU A 74 11.09 -8.26 8.13
N THR A 75 10.71 -9.40 7.54
CA THR A 75 9.64 -9.44 6.52
C THR A 75 8.28 -9.06 7.12
N GLN A 76 7.99 -9.53 8.34
CA GLN A 76 6.75 -9.19 9.04
C GLN A 76 6.68 -7.70 9.36
N GLU A 77 7.75 -7.12 9.91
CA GLU A 77 7.87 -5.70 10.21
C GLU A 77 7.69 -4.84 8.95
N ALA A 78 8.39 -5.18 7.86
CA ALA A 78 8.25 -4.46 6.59
C ALA A 78 6.83 -4.56 6.01
N PHE A 79 6.16 -5.71 6.16
CA PHE A 79 4.78 -5.88 5.73
C PHE A 79 3.82 -5.03 6.56
N ASP A 80 3.98 -5.03 7.88
CA ASP A 80 3.15 -4.25 8.80
C ASP A 80 3.31 -2.74 8.55
N ASP A 81 4.54 -2.28 8.30
CA ASP A 81 4.83 -0.90 7.91
C ASP A 81 4.18 -0.53 6.57
N ALA A 82 4.27 -1.40 5.57
CA ALA A 82 3.62 -1.18 4.28
C ALA A 82 2.10 -1.09 4.45
N LYS A 83 1.49 -1.91 5.32
CA LYS A 83 0.06 -1.86 5.61
C LYS A 83 -0.35 -0.59 6.35
N ASN A 84 0.47 -0.12 7.28
CA ASN A 84 0.26 1.15 7.97
C ASN A 84 0.34 2.33 6.98
N LEU A 85 1.31 2.33 6.08
CA LEU A 85 1.44 3.34 5.02
C LEU A 85 0.25 3.30 4.05
N GLU A 86 -0.23 2.11 3.67
CA GLU A 86 -1.43 1.96 2.83
C GLU A 86 -2.67 2.57 3.50
N ALA A 87 -2.86 2.33 4.80
CA ALA A 87 -3.94 2.92 5.57
C ALA A 87 -3.81 4.44 5.68
N ARG A 88 -2.59 4.94 5.93
CA ARG A 88 -2.30 6.39 6.00
C ARG A 88 -2.54 7.07 4.66
N TRP A 89 -2.17 6.44 3.55
CA TRP A 89 -2.41 6.96 2.21
C TRP A 89 -3.89 7.17 1.93
N LYS A 90 -4.75 6.22 2.30
CA LYS A 90 -6.21 6.35 2.12
C LYS A 90 -6.77 7.57 2.83
N GLU A 91 -6.24 7.89 4.01
CA GLU A 91 -6.65 9.07 4.75
C GLU A 91 -6.15 10.36 4.09
N VAL A 92 -4.88 10.41 3.67
CA VAL A 92 -4.32 11.58 2.99
C VAL A 92 -5.00 11.85 1.64
N ASP A 93 -5.29 10.80 0.85
CA ASP A 93 -6.04 10.93 -0.40
C ASP A 93 -7.46 11.47 -0.15
N ARG A 94 -8.12 11.03 0.93
CA ARG A 94 -9.42 11.57 1.34
C ARG A 94 -9.33 13.05 1.71
N GLU A 95 -8.39 13.43 2.58
CA GLU A 95 -8.14 14.82 2.97
C GLU A 95 -7.84 15.69 1.75
N GLN A 96 -7.00 15.20 0.83
CA GLN A 96 -6.69 15.88 -0.41
C GLN A 96 -7.96 16.10 -1.25
N ARG A 97 -8.75 15.05 -1.49
CA ARG A 97 -10.00 15.16 -2.25
C ARG A 97 -10.96 16.17 -1.64
N GLU A 98 -11.10 16.19 -0.31
CA GLU A 98 -11.95 17.14 0.40
C GLU A 98 -11.50 18.60 0.19
N VAL A 99 -10.17 18.85 0.26
CA VAL A 99 -9.60 20.18 0.00
C VAL A 99 -9.80 20.58 -1.46
N TYR A 100 -9.49 19.68 -2.40
CA TYR A 100 -9.57 19.96 -3.84
C TYR A 100 -11.00 20.04 -4.37
N GLN A 101 -11.98 19.40 -3.70
CA GLN A 101 -13.39 19.42 -4.12
C GLN A 101 -13.91 20.85 -4.32
N ARG A 102 -13.51 21.79 -3.44
CA ARG A 102 -13.91 23.21 -3.49
C ARG A 102 -13.31 23.97 -4.67
N PHE A 103 -12.26 23.42 -5.27
CA PHE A 103 -11.59 23.96 -6.45
C PHE A 103 -11.87 23.14 -7.70
N SER A 104 -12.71 22.10 -7.59
CA SER A 104 -13.13 21.33 -8.76
C SER A 104 -13.85 22.25 -9.76
N PRO A 105 -13.65 22.04 -11.07
CA PRO A 105 -14.33 22.85 -12.08
C PRO A 105 -15.84 22.90 -11.89
N GLN A 106 -16.44 21.77 -11.48
CA GLN A 106 -17.88 21.70 -11.24
C GLN A 106 -18.33 22.55 -10.04
N PHE A 107 -17.59 22.53 -8.93
CA PHE A 107 -17.90 23.36 -7.76
C PHE A 107 -17.71 24.85 -8.06
N LEU A 108 -16.64 25.20 -8.79
CA LEU A 108 -16.39 26.58 -9.19
C LEU A 108 -17.47 27.10 -10.16
N LEU A 109 -17.94 26.27 -11.10
CA LEU A 109 -19.06 26.60 -11.98
C LEU A 109 -20.36 26.78 -11.18
N MET A 110 -20.66 25.88 -10.23
CA MET A 110 -21.79 26.06 -9.31
C MET A 110 -21.70 27.40 -8.57
N ARG A 111 -20.53 27.75 -8.03
CA ARG A 111 -20.30 29.02 -7.33
C ARG A 111 -20.47 30.24 -8.24
N LEU A 112 -20.04 30.14 -9.51
CA LEU A 112 -20.26 31.18 -10.52
C LEU A 112 -21.76 31.38 -10.77
N LYS A 113 -22.53 30.31 -10.90
CA LYS A 113 -23.99 30.36 -11.08
C LYS A 113 -24.67 31.03 -9.90
N HIS A 114 -24.30 30.65 -8.67
CA HIS A 114 -24.85 31.28 -7.48
C HIS A 114 -24.54 32.77 -7.43
N SER A 115 -23.29 33.16 -7.65
CA SER A 115 -22.88 34.55 -7.66
C SER A 115 -23.54 35.36 -8.79
N LYS A 116 -23.87 34.74 -9.93
CA LYS A 116 -24.69 35.36 -10.97
C LYS A 116 -26.10 35.66 -10.45
N THR A 117 -26.76 34.70 -9.81
CA THR A 117 -28.10 34.88 -9.23
C THR A 117 -28.09 35.98 -8.16
N GLU A 118 -27.15 35.94 -7.21
CA GLU A 118 -27.00 36.99 -6.19
C GLU A 118 -26.83 38.39 -6.80
N GLN A 119 -26.13 38.49 -7.94
CA GLN A 119 -25.94 39.76 -8.63
C GLN A 119 -27.21 40.27 -9.32
N ASP A 120 -28.02 39.34 -9.85
CA ASP A 120 -29.32 39.64 -10.43
C ASP A 120 -30.25 40.16 -9.34
N ASP A 121 -30.39 39.39 -8.24
CA ASP A 121 -31.19 39.75 -7.07
C ASP A 121 -30.76 41.10 -6.47
N ALA A 122 -29.46 41.38 -6.36
CA ALA A 122 -28.96 42.66 -5.88
C ALA A 122 -29.33 43.83 -6.82
N SER A 123 -29.28 43.61 -8.15
CA SER A 123 -29.68 44.63 -9.11
C SER A 123 -31.19 44.90 -9.08
N GLU A 124 -32.00 43.85 -8.92
CA GLU A 124 -33.46 43.95 -8.78
C GLU A 124 -33.86 44.60 -7.46
N ALA A 125 -33.15 44.31 -6.36
CA ALA A 125 -33.36 44.94 -5.07
C ALA A 125 -33.05 46.44 -5.13
N LEU A 126 -31.94 46.84 -5.77
CA LEU A 126 -31.60 48.26 -5.98
C LEU A 126 -32.67 48.98 -6.82
N ALA A 127 -33.12 48.36 -7.91
CA ALA A 127 -34.18 48.90 -8.75
C ALA A 127 -35.50 49.05 -7.97
N SER A 128 -35.87 48.04 -7.20
CA SER A 128 -37.08 48.05 -6.36
C SER A 128 -37.00 49.15 -5.29
N ALA A 129 -35.86 49.30 -4.63
CA ALA A 129 -35.64 50.34 -3.62
C ALA A 129 -35.74 51.75 -4.24
N PHE A 130 -35.17 51.96 -5.42
CA PHE A 130 -35.27 53.24 -6.12
C PHE A 130 -36.72 53.58 -6.50
N VAL A 131 -37.49 52.61 -7.00
CA VAL A 131 -38.92 52.81 -7.33
C VAL A 131 -39.74 53.10 -6.07
N GLN A 132 -39.46 52.43 -4.95
CA GLN A 132 -40.15 52.66 -3.68
C GLN A 132 -39.78 54.00 -3.03
N GLN A 133 -38.55 54.48 -3.23
CA GLN A 133 -38.09 55.77 -2.73
C GLN A 133 -38.59 56.95 -3.55
N SER A 134 -38.97 56.74 -4.82
CA SER A 134 -39.52 57.79 -5.69
C SER A 134 -40.94 58.15 -5.25
N PRO A 135 -41.16 59.24 -4.48
CA PRO A 135 -42.49 59.69 -4.17
C PRO A 135 -43.00 60.42 -5.41
N ILE A 136 -44.21 60.09 -5.84
CA ILE A 136 -44.97 60.90 -6.78
C ILE A 136 -44.88 62.37 -6.30
N SER A 137 -44.14 63.17 -7.05
CA SER A 137 -44.24 64.63 -7.15
C SER A 137 -45.09 65.31 -6.07
N THR A 138 -44.51 65.56 -4.90
CA THR A 138 -44.98 66.64 -4.04
C THR A 138 -43.75 67.38 -3.53
N GLY A 139 -43.47 68.49 -4.21
CA GLY A 139 -42.24 69.24 -4.01
C GLY A 139 -42.14 69.82 -2.60
N VAL A 140 -41.08 69.46 -1.89
CA VAL A 140 -40.38 70.34 -0.96
C VAL A 140 -38.91 69.93 -1.02
N GLY A 141 -38.05 70.86 -1.43
CA GLY A 141 -36.62 70.64 -1.54
C GLY A 141 -35.99 70.38 -0.17
N THR A 142 -35.08 69.41 -0.12
CA THR A 142 -34.09 69.23 0.93
C THR A 142 -32.67 69.34 0.36
N PRO A 143 -31.70 69.81 1.16
CA PRO A 143 -30.47 70.40 0.66
C PRO A 143 -29.34 69.38 0.59
N ASN A 144 -28.99 68.97 -0.63
CA ASN A 144 -27.62 68.62 -1.12
C ASN A 144 -27.64 67.61 -2.28
N GLY A 145 -28.51 67.82 -3.26
CA GLY A 145 -28.56 67.08 -4.51
C GLY A 145 -29.98 67.12 -5.05
N GLY A 146 -30.21 67.75 -6.20
CA GLY A 146 -31.53 67.72 -6.82
C GLY A 146 -31.92 66.30 -7.25
N PRO A 147 -33.21 66.03 -7.53
CA PRO A 147 -33.71 64.71 -7.97
C PRO A 147 -32.95 64.14 -9.17
N SER A 148 -32.37 65.00 -10.02
CA SER A 148 -31.51 64.58 -11.14
C SER A 148 -30.22 63.88 -10.69
N LYS A 149 -29.61 64.30 -9.58
CA LYS A 149 -28.35 63.71 -9.07
C LYS A 149 -28.60 62.31 -8.50
N GLU A 150 -29.71 62.12 -7.78
CA GLU A 150 -30.12 60.81 -7.25
C GLU A 150 -30.43 59.82 -8.39
N ILE A 151 -31.08 60.28 -9.46
CA ILE A 151 -31.30 59.48 -10.68
C ILE A 151 -29.97 59.09 -11.31
N ASP A 152 -29.03 60.04 -11.47
CA ASP A 152 -27.73 59.77 -12.10
C ASP A 152 -26.89 58.78 -11.27
N ASP A 153 -26.92 58.92 -9.94
CA ASP A 153 -26.25 58.00 -9.01
C ASP A 153 -26.84 56.59 -9.07
N PHE A 154 -28.17 56.46 -9.07
CA PHE A 154 -28.86 55.18 -9.27
C PHE A 154 -28.48 54.54 -10.62
N VAL A 155 -28.55 55.30 -11.71
CA VAL A 155 -28.26 54.79 -13.06
C VAL A 155 -26.82 54.28 -13.14
N ARG A 156 -25.88 54.99 -12.52
CA ARG A 156 -24.48 54.58 -12.43
C ARG A 156 -24.34 53.26 -11.67
N GLU A 157 -24.88 53.18 -10.45
CA GLU A 157 -24.76 52.00 -9.59
C GLU A 157 -25.46 50.77 -10.20
N TYR A 158 -26.67 50.94 -10.73
CA TYR A 158 -27.41 49.88 -11.40
C TYR A 158 -26.65 49.35 -12.64
N LYS A 159 -26.07 50.24 -13.46
CA LYS A 159 -25.25 49.83 -14.60
C LYS A 159 -24.01 49.04 -14.17
N ASP A 160 -23.37 49.43 -13.08
CA ASP A 160 -22.20 48.71 -12.55
C ASP A 160 -22.58 47.30 -12.08
N LEU A 161 -23.71 47.13 -11.38
CA LEU A 161 -24.23 45.82 -10.99
C LEU A 161 -24.58 44.95 -12.21
N ARG A 162 -25.32 45.49 -13.19
CA ARG A 162 -25.71 44.75 -14.41
C ARG A 162 -24.52 44.39 -15.28
N LYS A 163 -23.47 45.22 -15.31
CA LYS A 163 -22.22 44.91 -16.02
C LYS A 163 -21.53 43.67 -15.44
N ILE A 164 -21.52 43.53 -14.11
CA ILE A 164 -20.97 42.34 -13.45
C ILE A 164 -21.84 41.11 -13.75
N TYR A 165 -23.16 41.25 -13.67
CA TYR A 165 -24.11 40.19 -14.02
C TYR A 165 -23.87 39.65 -15.44
N HIS A 166 -23.86 40.53 -16.45
CA HIS A 166 -23.67 40.12 -17.84
C HIS A 166 -22.30 39.50 -18.09
N LYS A 167 -21.24 39.97 -17.42
CA LYS A 167 -19.93 39.30 -17.47
C LYS A 167 -20.01 37.86 -16.94
N ARG A 168 -20.68 37.64 -15.81
CA ARG A 168 -20.87 36.30 -15.23
C ARG A 168 -21.71 35.40 -16.15
N VAL A 169 -22.75 35.93 -16.80
CA VAL A 169 -23.54 35.22 -17.83
C VAL A 169 -22.64 34.75 -18.97
N MET A 170 -21.82 35.64 -19.54
CA MET A 170 -20.91 35.29 -20.64
C MET A 170 -19.87 34.25 -20.22
N TRP A 171 -19.36 34.32 -18.99
CA TRP A 171 -18.43 33.33 -18.47
C TRP A 171 -19.09 31.97 -18.24
N GLU A 172 -20.29 31.94 -17.68
CA GLU A 172 -21.06 30.71 -17.48
C GLU A 172 -21.37 30.01 -18.81
N ASP A 173 -21.79 30.78 -19.83
CA ASP A 173 -22.13 30.26 -21.15
C ASP A 173 -20.90 29.67 -21.86
N ARG A 174 -19.78 30.40 -21.85
CA ARG A 174 -18.51 29.91 -22.40
C ARG A 174 -18.01 28.67 -21.68
N TRP A 175 -18.12 28.62 -20.35
CA TRP A 175 -17.73 27.45 -19.57
C TRP A 175 -18.64 26.25 -19.87
N SER A 176 -19.96 26.44 -19.86
CA SER A 176 -20.94 25.40 -20.15
C SER A 176 -20.82 24.85 -21.58
N SER A 177 -20.34 25.69 -22.51
CA SER A 177 -20.02 25.30 -23.89
C SER A 177 -18.67 24.60 -24.05
N GLY A 178 -17.94 24.35 -22.96
CA GLY A 178 -16.64 23.69 -22.99
C GLY A 178 -15.49 24.55 -23.55
N LEU A 179 -15.69 25.86 -23.68
CA LEU A 179 -14.67 26.79 -24.21
C LEU A 179 -13.67 27.26 -23.13
N VAL A 180 -13.75 26.69 -21.93
CA VAL A 180 -12.86 26.98 -20.79
C VAL A 180 -11.99 25.74 -20.55
N ASN A 181 -10.71 25.85 -20.90
CA ASN A 181 -9.71 24.83 -20.60
C ASN A 181 -9.01 25.19 -19.28
N TRP A 182 -9.07 24.25 -18.34
CA TRP A 182 -8.21 24.27 -17.16
C TRP A 182 -6.85 23.72 -17.59
N ARG A 183 -5.76 24.34 -17.10
CA ARG A 183 -4.44 23.75 -17.28
C ARG A 183 -4.31 22.63 -16.26
N ASP A 184 -4.00 21.43 -16.75
CA ASP A 184 -3.48 20.37 -15.92
C ASP A 184 -1.99 20.68 -15.72
N ASP A 185 -1.63 21.31 -14.61
CA ASP A 185 -0.23 21.36 -14.15
C ASP A 185 0.15 20.02 -13.51
#